data_AF-A0A8B7D6N0-F1
#
_entry.id   AF-A0A8B7D6N0-F1
#
_cell.length_a   1.000
_cell.length_b   1.000
_cell.length_c   1.000
_cell.angle_alpha   90.00
_cell.angle_beta   90.00
_cell.angle_gamma   90.00
#
_symmetry.space_group_name_H-M   'P 1'
#
loop_
_entity.id
_entity.type
_entity.pdbx_description
1 polymer ?
#
loop_
_entity_poly.entity_id
_entity_poly.type
_entity_poly.pdbx_seq_one_letter_code
_entity_poly.pdbx_strand_id
1 'polypeptide(L)'
;MKILMKGLVINWNELSFVDMDSIKASVRSRMSFKRRKHDQQKSTNIRQFGQSRSVYLQTTQLFVKTIKNCKLDLNKEMLIDLKHMKDLNEINVNSFIGVSIRGQDYHLLWSYCSYNLTDVLHNNEITCDWMFRLSFAKDIAQGLHVIHKSLVGVHGHLRSSNCLVDSRWVCKVSNFGLRKFQNFLKDNEFSVEHLKNFYDPPEMVQNSVYYASSDIYSYGMILYEIYTRGDLYELELESGFSPRDIIEKIKKNSSSMLLPKIPDVDSPHNYINLMKECWKKVPSQRPTTKTILKTIVKMEKKSGIKGSLVDHMLTKMEKYTDNLETIVAERTHELEQEKIKTENLLYKMLPRTVANKLKEGHPVVAESFSSVTIFFSDIVGFTSLCSESSPLEVVEMLNDLYVCFDNCIDMYDVYKVETIGDAYMVVSGIPNRNGDKHVEEIATMSLDLLRCVKSFKIRHRPDTQMQLRIGMHTALRA
;
A
#
# COMPACT_ATOMS: atom_id res chain seq x y z
N MET A 1 -9.29 -41.22 -32.74
CA MET A 1 -9.99 -40.63 -31.58
C MET A 1 -9.39 -41.09 -30.26
N LYS A 2 -9.50 -42.37 -29.86
CA LYS A 2 -8.96 -42.87 -28.57
C LYS A 2 -7.47 -42.53 -28.30
N ILE A 3 -6.61 -42.61 -29.32
CA ILE A 3 -5.18 -42.26 -29.20
C ILE A 3 -4.97 -40.75 -28.97
N LEU A 4 -5.74 -39.89 -29.64
CA LEU A 4 -5.65 -38.42 -29.48
C LEU A 4 -6.19 -37.96 -28.13
N MET A 5 -7.18 -38.67 -27.58
CA MET A 5 -7.74 -38.37 -26.27
C MET A 5 -6.81 -38.80 -25.13
N LYS A 6 -5.99 -39.83 -25.32
CA LYS A 6 -5.08 -40.35 -24.29
C LYS A 6 -4.09 -39.27 -23.86
N GLY A 7 -4.19 -38.83 -22.60
CA GLY A 7 -3.36 -37.78 -22.02
C GLY A 7 -3.82 -36.35 -22.32
N LEU A 8 -4.72 -36.12 -23.27
CA LEU A 8 -5.31 -34.79 -23.53
C LEU A 8 -6.58 -34.57 -22.72
N VAL A 9 -7.40 -35.61 -22.58
CA VAL A 9 -8.61 -35.59 -21.75
C VAL A 9 -8.26 -36.07 -20.36
N ILE A 10 -8.48 -35.22 -19.36
CA ILE A 10 -8.23 -35.49 -17.95
C ILE A 10 -9.56 -35.81 -17.28
N ASN A 11 -9.57 -36.79 -16.39
CA ASN A 11 -10.78 -37.16 -15.67
C ASN A 11 -11.12 -36.08 -14.63
N TRP A 12 -12.37 -35.61 -14.62
CA TRP A 12 -12.84 -34.60 -13.67
C TRP A 12 -12.61 -35.01 -12.20
N ASN A 13 -12.68 -36.31 -11.90
CA ASN A 13 -12.51 -36.81 -10.53
C ASN A 13 -11.05 -36.76 -10.04
N GLU A 14 -10.08 -36.56 -10.94
CA GLU A 14 -8.66 -36.37 -10.57
C GLU A 14 -8.37 -34.92 -10.13
N LEU A 15 -9.32 -34.01 -10.33
CA LEU A 15 -9.20 -32.59 -10.01
C LEU A 15 -9.71 -32.30 -8.59
N SER A 16 -8.84 -31.79 -7.72
CA SER A 16 -9.21 -31.32 -6.39
C SER A 16 -9.42 -29.80 -6.39
N PHE A 17 -10.63 -29.38 -6.03
CA PHE A 17 -11.03 -27.98 -6.03
C PHE A 17 -10.71 -27.33 -4.69
N VAL A 18 -10.16 -26.12 -4.73
CA VAL A 18 -9.94 -25.32 -3.52
C VAL A 18 -11.22 -24.56 -3.20
N ASP A 19 -11.73 -24.73 -1.99
CA ASP A 19 -12.90 -23.97 -1.52
C ASP A 19 -12.44 -22.57 -1.08
N MET A 20 -12.80 -21.55 -1.86
CA MET A 20 -12.32 -20.16 -1.71
C MET A 20 -12.75 -19.49 -0.39
N ASP A 21 -13.69 -20.08 0.36
CA ASP A 21 -14.11 -19.56 1.66
C ASP A 21 -13.09 -19.86 2.77
N SER A 22 -12.25 -20.89 2.62
CA SER A 22 -11.17 -21.21 3.56
C SER A 22 -9.99 -20.20 3.50
N ILE A 23 -9.71 -19.63 2.32
CA ILE A 23 -8.63 -18.64 2.13
C ILE A 23 -9.01 -17.28 2.72
N LYS A 24 -10.29 -16.89 2.68
CA LYS A 24 -10.79 -15.64 3.29
C LYS A 24 -10.54 -15.59 4.80
N ALA A 25 -10.56 -16.73 5.49
CA ALA A 25 -10.27 -16.83 6.91
C ALA A 25 -8.76 -16.67 7.22
N SER A 26 -7.90 -17.30 6.40
CA SER A 26 -6.44 -17.22 6.54
C SER A 26 -5.90 -15.80 6.28
N VAL A 27 -6.36 -15.14 5.22
CA VAL A 27 -5.90 -13.78 4.86
C VAL A 27 -6.41 -12.73 5.87
N ARG A 28 -7.61 -12.89 6.44
CA ARG A 28 -8.11 -12.01 7.51
C ARG A 28 -7.29 -12.10 8.79
N SER A 29 -6.65 -13.23 9.08
CA SER A 29 -5.82 -13.39 10.27
C SER A 29 -4.44 -12.74 10.17
N ARG A 30 -3.98 -12.37 8.95
CA ARG A 30 -2.63 -11.82 8.71
C ARG A 30 -2.58 -10.31 8.45
N MET A 31 -3.71 -9.63 8.27
CA MET A 31 -3.75 -8.18 8.09
C MET A 31 -4.80 -7.53 8.99
N SER A 32 -4.47 -7.39 10.27
CA SER A 32 -5.14 -6.44 11.16
C SER A 32 -4.49 -5.06 11.05
N PHE A 33 -4.87 -4.28 10.03
CA PHE A 33 -4.64 -2.84 10.03
C PHE A 33 -5.97 -2.08 10.05
N LYS A 34 -6.07 -1.19 11.04
CA LYS A 34 -7.25 -0.41 11.43
C LYS A 34 -7.81 0.39 10.24
N ARG A 35 -9.05 0.08 9.84
CA ARG A 35 -9.87 0.93 8.96
C ARG A 35 -10.25 2.23 9.67
N ARG A 36 -9.81 3.38 9.16
CA ARG A 36 -10.42 4.68 9.46
C ARG A 36 -11.67 4.89 8.59
N LYS A 37 -12.73 5.37 9.23
CA LYS A 37 -14.06 5.64 8.66
C LYS A 37 -14.03 6.99 7.93
N HIS A 38 -13.64 7.03 6.66
CA HIS A 38 -14.01 8.08 5.70
C HIS A 38 -13.44 7.69 4.33
N ASP A 39 -14.15 6.81 3.63
CA ASP A 39 -14.04 6.54 2.19
C ASP A 39 -15.01 5.41 1.83
N GLN A 40 -16.31 5.68 1.99
CA GLN A 40 -17.37 4.83 1.47
C GLN A 40 -17.78 5.36 0.10
N GLN A 41 -16.95 5.17 -0.93
CA GLN A 41 -17.33 5.12 -2.35
C GLN A 41 -16.08 5.03 -3.24
N LYS A 42 -15.31 3.95 -3.12
CA LYS A 42 -14.43 3.39 -4.16
C LYS A 42 -13.94 2.06 -3.61
N SER A 43 -14.81 1.05 -3.63
CA SER A 43 -14.39 -0.32 -3.38
C SER A 43 -13.49 -0.73 -4.53
N THR A 44 -12.18 -0.63 -4.33
CA THR A 44 -11.17 -1.42 -5.05
C THR A 44 -11.37 -2.89 -4.66
N ASN A 45 -12.48 -3.47 -5.16
CA ASN A 45 -12.57 -4.90 -5.30
C ASN A 45 -11.46 -5.25 -6.29
N ILE A 46 -10.37 -5.79 -5.77
CA ILE A 46 -9.49 -6.67 -6.55
C ILE A 46 -10.44 -7.68 -7.20
N ARG A 47 -10.77 -7.47 -8.47
CA ARG A 47 -11.52 -8.45 -9.27
C ARG A 47 -10.55 -9.60 -9.51
N GLN A 48 -10.29 -10.40 -8.47
CA GLN A 48 -9.73 -11.72 -8.63
C GLN A 48 -10.64 -12.45 -9.62
N PHE A 49 -10.11 -12.66 -10.82
CA PHE A 49 -10.62 -13.50 -11.91
C PHE A 49 -12.14 -13.69 -11.93
N GLY A 50 -12.80 -13.09 -12.92
CA GLY A 50 -14.15 -13.49 -13.31
C GLY A 50 -14.28 -15.02 -13.33
N GLN A 51 -15.06 -15.56 -12.38
CA GLN A 51 -15.50 -16.96 -12.27
C GLN A 51 -14.46 -18.09 -12.52
N SER A 52 -13.16 -17.86 -12.34
CA SER A 52 -12.16 -18.87 -12.69
C SER A 52 -11.53 -19.48 -11.44
N ARG A 53 -11.75 -20.79 -11.24
CA ARG A 53 -11.35 -21.55 -10.05
C ARG A 53 -9.93 -22.10 -10.26
N SER A 54 -9.06 -21.93 -9.27
CA SER A 54 -7.81 -22.71 -9.20
C SER A 54 -8.12 -24.12 -8.70
N VAL A 55 -7.39 -25.10 -9.23
CA VAL A 55 -7.63 -26.53 -9.01
C VAL A 55 -6.28 -27.22 -8.91
N TYR A 56 -6.18 -28.28 -8.11
CA TYR A 56 -5.00 -29.11 -8.06
C TYR A 56 -5.19 -30.40 -8.84
N LEU A 57 -4.19 -30.76 -9.63
CA LEU A 57 -4.03 -32.09 -10.20
C LEU A 57 -2.82 -32.70 -9.52
N GLN A 58 -3.05 -33.70 -8.67
CA GLN A 58 -2.05 -34.24 -7.73
C GLN A 58 -1.51 -33.12 -6.81
N THR A 59 -0.28 -32.64 -7.06
CA THR A 59 0.37 -31.56 -6.31
C THR A 59 0.51 -30.27 -7.12
N THR A 60 0.16 -30.29 -8.41
CA THR A 60 0.34 -29.14 -9.30
C THR A 60 -0.91 -28.26 -9.31
N GLN A 61 -0.73 -26.98 -9.01
CA GLN A 61 -1.80 -25.99 -9.11
C GLN A 61 -2.05 -25.60 -10.57
N LEU A 62 -3.31 -25.66 -10.98
CA LEU A 62 -3.79 -25.38 -12.32
C LEU A 62 -4.87 -24.29 -12.30
N PHE A 63 -5.02 -23.64 -13.43
CA PHE A 63 -6.09 -22.70 -13.73
C PHE A 63 -7.16 -23.39 -14.59
N VAL A 64 -8.43 -23.24 -14.21
CA VAL A 64 -9.55 -23.86 -14.94
C VAL A 64 -10.45 -22.80 -15.54
N LYS A 65 -10.52 -22.80 -16.88
CA LYS A 65 -11.48 -22.00 -17.64
C LYS A 65 -12.66 -22.88 -18.04
N THR A 66 -13.85 -22.55 -17.54
CA THR A 66 -15.07 -23.34 -17.78
C THR A 66 -15.90 -22.73 -18.90
N ILE A 67 -16.30 -23.57 -19.86
CA ILE A 67 -17.24 -23.26 -20.92
C ILE A 67 -18.52 -24.02 -20.60
N LYS A 68 -19.56 -23.28 -20.20
CA LYS A 68 -20.84 -23.85 -19.77
C LYS A 68 -21.77 -24.14 -20.95
N ASN A 69 -22.58 -25.18 -20.83
CA ASN A 69 -23.67 -25.50 -21.78
C ASN A 69 -23.19 -25.54 -23.24
N CYS A 70 -22.05 -26.19 -23.46
CA CYS A 70 -21.44 -26.31 -24.76
C CYS A 70 -22.06 -27.51 -25.49
N LYS A 71 -22.97 -27.27 -26.42
CA LYS A 71 -23.56 -28.32 -27.29
C LYS A 71 -22.61 -28.85 -28.36
N LEU A 72 -21.32 -28.59 -28.22
CA LEU A 72 -20.34 -28.89 -29.23
C LEU A 72 -19.71 -30.25 -28.95
N ASP A 73 -19.74 -31.14 -29.93
CA ASP A 73 -19.04 -32.43 -29.87
C ASP A 73 -17.58 -32.26 -30.29
N LEU A 74 -16.65 -32.77 -29.48
CA LEU A 74 -15.22 -32.79 -29.82
C LEU A 74 -14.99 -33.66 -31.06
N ASN A 75 -14.76 -33.02 -32.20
CA ASN A 75 -14.39 -33.70 -33.43
C ASN A 75 -12.87 -33.98 -33.49
N LYS A 76 -12.45 -34.78 -34.49
CA LYS A 76 -11.04 -35.16 -34.67
C LYS A 76 -10.12 -33.95 -34.88
N GLU A 77 -10.57 -32.94 -35.61
CA GLU A 77 -9.77 -31.74 -35.89
C GLU A 77 -9.54 -30.92 -34.63
N MET A 78 -10.57 -30.74 -33.79
CA MET A 78 -10.43 -30.01 -32.53
C MET A 78 -9.48 -30.69 -31.57
N LEU A 79 -9.49 -32.02 -31.52
CA LEU A 79 -8.52 -32.77 -30.72
C LEU A 79 -7.09 -32.60 -31.25
N ILE A 80 -6.91 -32.47 -32.57
CA ILE A 80 -5.60 -32.15 -33.17
C ILE A 80 -5.16 -30.74 -32.76
N ASP A 81 -6.06 -29.75 -32.85
CA ASP A 81 -5.78 -28.36 -32.44
C ASP A 81 -5.39 -28.28 -30.96
N LEU A 82 -6.16 -28.93 -30.08
CA LEU A 82 -5.87 -29.00 -28.64
C LEU A 82 -4.56 -29.74 -28.34
N LYS A 83 -4.21 -30.75 -29.14
CA LYS A 83 -2.94 -31.45 -29.03
C LYS A 83 -1.77 -30.52 -29.42
N HIS A 84 -1.89 -29.79 -30.53
CA HIS A 84 -0.88 -28.79 -30.91
C HIS A 84 -0.71 -27.72 -29.81
N MET A 85 -1.79 -27.33 -29.14
CA MET A 85 -1.69 -26.43 -27.99
C MET A 85 -0.92 -27.04 -26.82
N LYS A 86 -1.19 -28.32 -26.51
CA LYS A 86 -0.51 -29.05 -25.43
C LYS A 86 0.98 -29.25 -25.70
N ASP A 87 1.34 -29.50 -26.96
CA ASP A 87 2.72 -29.75 -27.38
C ASP A 87 3.59 -28.47 -27.36
N LEU A 88 2.99 -27.29 -27.20
CA LEU A 88 3.71 -26.02 -27.05
C LEU A 88 4.19 -25.81 -25.61
N ASN A 89 5.45 -26.14 -25.35
CA ASN A 89 6.09 -25.93 -24.05
C ASN A 89 7.26 -24.94 -24.17
N GLU A 90 6.96 -23.67 -23.97
CA GLU A 90 7.93 -22.57 -24.05
C GLU A 90 7.76 -21.62 -22.87
N ILE A 91 8.84 -20.92 -22.47
CA ILE A 91 8.86 -20.11 -21.24
C ILE A 91 7.78 -19.02 -21.24
N ASN A 92 7.61 -18.34 -22.38
CA ASN A 92 6.67 -17.22 -22.55
C ASN A 92 5.31 -17.62 -23.14
N VAL A 93 4.99 -18.91 -23.18
CA VAL A 93 3.69 -19.44 -23.60
C VAL A 93 3.10 -20.21 -22.42
N ASN A 94 1.88 -19.86 -22.00
CA ASN A 94 1.28 -20.54 -20.86
C ASN A 94 0.92 -21.98 -21.24
N SER A 95 1.42 -22.95 -20.50
CA SER A 95 1.27 -24.37 -20.85
C SER A 95 -0.19 -24.79 -20.75
N PHE A 96 -0.70 -25.37 -21.84
CA PHE A 96 -2.01 -26.00 -21.88
C PHE A 96 -1.88 -27.45 -21.44
N ILE A 97 -2.59 -27.84 -20.38
CA ILE A 97 -2.45 -29.17 -19.77
C ILE A 97 -3.39 -30.18 -20.41
N GLY A 98 -4.64 -29.76 -20.67
CA GLY A 98 -5.65 -30.61 -21.26
C GLY A 98 -7.07 -30.10 -21.05
N VAL A 99 -8.04 -30.97 -21.34
CA VAL A 99 -9.46 -30.69 -21.18
C VAL A 99 -10.09 -31.72 -20.26
N SER A 100 -10.95 -31.27 -19.34
CA SER A 100 -11.85 -32.14 -18.62
C SER A 100 -13.29 -31.87 -19.05
N ILE A 101 -14.12 -32.91 -19.12
CA ILE A 101 -15.50 -32.83 -19.59
C ILE A 101 -16.41 -33.30 -18.46
N ARG A 102 -17.45 -32.51 -18.13
CA ARG A 102 -18.45 -32.87 -17.13
C ARG A 102 -19.84 -32.52 -17.66
N GLY A 103 -20.61 -33.54 -18.05
CA GLY A 103 -21.92 -33.31 -18.69
C GLY A 103 -21.74 -32.54 -20.00
N GLN A 104 -22.35 -31.35 -20.10
CA GLN A 104 -22.23 -30.44 -21.26
C GLN A 104 -21.20 -29.32 -21.04
N ASP A 105 -20.47 -29.34 -19.94
CA ASP A 105 -19.48 -28.33 -19.61
C ASP A 105 -18.06 -28.82 -19.97
N TYR A 106 -17.30 -27.95 -20.61
CA TYR A 106 -15.89 -28.17 -20.91
C TYR A 106 -15.01 -27.33 -19.99
N HIS A 107 -13.98 -27.95 -19.44
CA HIS A 107 -13.06 -27.33 -18.51
C HIS A 107 -11.65 -27.37 -19.10
N LEU A 108 -11.18 -26.22 -19.56
CA LEU A 108 -9.85 -26.07 -20.15
C LEU A 108 -8.84 -25.85 -19.01
N LEU A 109 -7.84 -26.72 -18.93
CA LEU A 109 -6.85 -26.75 -17.87
C LEU A 109 -5.54 -26.12 -18.35
N TRP A 110 -5.09 -25.09 -17.65
CA TRP A 110 -3.87 -24.34 -17.96
C TRP A 110 -2.96 -24.32 -16.73
N SER A 111 -1.67 -24.11 -16.94
CA SER A 111 -0.76 -23.78 -15.83
C SER A 111 -1.23 -22.52 -15.11
N TYR A 112 -1.17 -22.54 -13.77
CA TYR A 112 -1.56 -21.41 -12.93
C TYR A 112 -0.52 -20.29 -13.02
N CYS A 113 -1.00 -19.05 -13.10
CA CYS A 113 -0.22 -17.82 -13.01
C CYS A 113 -0.87 -16.91 -11.96
N SER A 114 -0.06 -16.13 -11.26
CA SER A 114 -0.51 -15.34 -10.12
C SER A 114 -1.43 -14.18 -10.55
N TYR A 115 -1.13 -13.54 -11.69
CA TYR A 115 -1.82 -12.35 -12.15
C TYR A 115 -2.02 -12.38 -13.67
N ASN A 116 -2.97 -11.58 -14.19
CA ASN A 116 -2.97 -11.17 -15.59
C ASN A 116 -2.31 -9.79 -15.73
N LEU A 117 -1.87 -9.44 -16.93
CA LEU A 117 -1.14 -8.20 -17.18
C LEU A 117 -2.01 -6.97 -16.93
N THR A 118 -3.32 -7.03 -17.24
CA THR A 118 -4.25 -5.91 -16.97
C THR A 118 -4.23 -5.53 -15.50
N ASP A 119 -4.34 -6.51 -14.60
CA ASP A 119 -4.35 -6.27 -13.15
C ASP A 119 -3.00 -5.72 -12.66
N VAL A 120 -1.88 -6.21 -13.22
CA VAL A 120 -0.53 -5.72 -12.89
C VAL A 120 -0.37 -4.25 -13.30
N LEU A 121 -0.84 -3.87 -14.49
CA LEU A 121 -0.70 -2.51 -15.00
C LEU A 121 -1.51 -1.50 -14.17
N HIS A 122 -2.74 -1.85 -13.79
CA HIS A 122 -3.64 -1.00 -12.99
C HIS A 122 -3.27 -0.93 -11.50
N ASN A 123 -2.37 -1.78 -11.01
CA ASN A 123 -1.96 -1.74 -9.62
C ASN A 123 -0.85 -0.69 -9.38
N ASN A 124 -1.23 0.44 -8.80
CA ASN A 124 -0.34 1.56 -8.48
C ASN A 124 0.77 1.21 -7.46
N GLU A 125 0.61 0.16 -6.66
CA GLU A 125 1.63 -0.29 -5.72
C GLU A 125 2.82 -0.95 -6.44
N ILE A 126 2.60 -1.51 -7.63
CA ILE A 126 3.65 -2.12 -8.44
C ILE A 126 4.37 -1.02 -9.22
N THR A 127 5.67 -0.82 -8.99
CA THR A 127 6.48 0.13 -9.76
C THR A 127 6.87 -0.45 -11.12
N CYS A 128 6.08 -0.19 -12.17
CA CYS A 128 6.40 -0.57 -13.55
C CYS A 128 7.31 0.48 -14.19
N ASP A 129 8.61 0.44 -13.90
CA ASP A 129 9.59 1.27 -14.60
C ASP A 129 9.90 0.75 -16.01
N TRP A 130 10.80 1.43 -16.73
CA TRP A 130 11.05 1.10 -18.12
C TRP A 130 11.70 -0.27 -18.34
N MET A 131 12.49 -0.76 -17.37
CA MET A 131 13.05 -2.11 -17.41
C MET A 131 11.92 -3.14 -17.37
N PHE A 132 11.00 -2.97 -16.42
CA PHE A 132 9.85 -3.84 -16.22
C PHE A 132 8.92 -3.86 -17.44
N ARG A 133 8.63 -2.67 -17.99
CA ARG A 133 7.82 -2.50 -19.21
C ARG A 133 8.44 -3.18 -20.43
N LEU A 134 9.74 -2.99 -20.65
CA LEU A 134 10.46 -3.65 -21.75
C LEU A 134 10.50 -5.17 -21.59
N SER A 135 10.64 -5.68 -20.36
CA SER A 135 10.61 -7.12 -20.07
C SER A 135 9.27 -7.73 -20.48
N PHE A 136 8.14 -7.13 -20.09
CA PHE A 136 6.82 -7.61 -20.51
C PHE A 136 6.62 -7.54 -22.02
N ALA A 137 6.99 -6.42 -22.65
CA ALA A 137 6.91 -6.29 -24.10
C ALA A 137 7.70 -7.42 -24.81
N LYS A 138 8.93 -7.68 -24.35
CA LYS A 138 9.80 -8.74 -24.88
C LYS A 138 9.20 -10.13 -24.68
N ASP A 139 8.76 -10.45 -23.48
CA ASP A 139 8.18 -11.74 -23.12
C ASP A 139 6.95 -12.05 -23.99
N ILE A 140 6.05 -11.08 -24.14
CA ILE A 140 4.85 -11.24 -24.98
C ILE A 140 5.25 -11.42 -26.45
N ALA A 141 6.21 -10.65 -26.95
CA ALA A 141 6.72 -10.80 -28.31
C ALA A 141 7.37 -12.18 -28.55
N GLN A 142 8.05 -12.73 -27.55
CA GLN A 142 8.67 -14.06 -27.60
C GLN A 142 7.60 -15.16 -27.62
N GLY A 143 6.57 -15.04 -26.77
CA GLY A 143 5.44 -15.95 -26.76
C GLY A 143 4.68 -15.95 -28.10
N LEU A 144 4.43 -14.77 -28.67
CA LEU A 144 3.84 -14.64 -30.01
C LEU A 144 4.72 -15.24 -31.10
N HIS A 145 6.04 -15.04 -31.02
CA HIS A 145 6.98 -15.61 -32.00
C HIS A 145 6.88 -17.13 -32.06
N VAL A 146 6.78 -17.78 -30.91
CA VAL A 146 6.58 -19.23 -30.78
C VAL A 146 5.24 -19.63 -31.40
N ILE A 147 4.15 -18.96 -31.02
CA ILE A 147 2.81 -19.29 -31.52
C ILE A 147 2.74 -19.15 -33.05
N HIS A 148 3.31 -18.07 -33.61
CA HIS A 148 3.31 -17.82 -35.06
C HIS A 148 4.10 -18.84 -35.87
N LYS A 149 5.13 -19.45 -35.28
CA LYS A 149 5.92 -20.52 -35.91
C LYS A 149 5.33 -21.92 -35.71
N SER A 150 4.45 -22.07 -34.73
CA SER A 150 3.82 -23.34 -34.42
C SER A 150 2.69 -23.68 -35.39
N LEU A 151 2.15 -24.89 -35.27
CA LEU A 151 0.95 -25.33 -35.99
C LEU A 151 -0.33 -24.61 -35.54
N VAL A 152 -0.32 -23.91 -34.39
CA VAL A 152 -1.42 -23.01 -34.00
C VAL A 152 -1.45 -21.78 -34.93
N GLY A 153 -0.27 -21.30 -35.33
CA GLY A 153 -0.04 -20.27 -36.35
C GLY A 153 -0.44 -18.84 -35.97
N VAL A 154 -1.52 -18.65 -35.21
CA VAL A 154 -2.05 -17.33 -34.88
C VAL A 154 -2.81 -17.41 -33.55
N HIS A 155 -2.61 -16.43 -32.68
CA HIS A 155 -3.28 -16.33 -31.40
C HIS A 155 -4.77 -15.98 -31.57
N GLY A 156 -5.05 -14.91 -32.31
CA GLY A 156 -6.38 -14.45 -32.72
C GLY A 156 -7.11 -13.56 -31.72
N HIS A 157 -6.89 -13.71 -30.41
CA HIS A 157 -7.56 -12.91 -29.37
C HIS A 157 -6.58 -12.32 -28.37
N LEU A 158 -5.50 -11.74 -28.87
CA LEU A 158 -4.44 -11.22 -28.01
C LEU A 158 -4.92 -9.93 -27.32
N ARG A 159 -4.81 -9.89 -25.99
CA ARG A 159 -5.16 -8.74 -25.14
C ARG A 159 -4.41 -8.84 -23.82
N SER A 160 -4.26 -7.74 -23.08
CA SER A 160 -3.52 -7.74 -21.81
C SER A 160 -4.04 -8.78 -20.81
N SER A 161 -5.36 -8.97 -20.70
CA SER A 161 -5.94 -10.00 -19.81
C SER A 161 -5.64 -11.46 -20.21
N ASN A 162 -5.20 -11.70 -21.45
CA ASN A 162 -4.75 -13.02 -21.93
C ASN A 162 -3.21 -13.18 -21.81
N CYS A 163 -2.49 -12.14 -21.39
CA CYS A 163 -1.10 -12.21 -20.99
C CYS A 163 -1.05 -12.42 -19.47
N LEU A 164 -0.51 -13.54 -19.02
CA LEU A 164 -0.44 -13.92 -17.62
C LEU A 164 0.96 -13.68 -17.07
N VAL A 165 1.08 -13.42 -15.78
CA VAL A 165 2.35 -13.18 -15.10
C VAL A 165 2.50 -14.22 -13.99
N ASP A 166 3.58 -15.00 -14.06
CA ASP A 166 3.88 -16.02 -13.05
C ASP A 166 4.56 -15.42 -11.81
N SER A 167 4.76 -16.26 -10.78
CA SER A 167 5.41 -15.85 -9.52
C SER A 167 6.84 -15.29 -9.67
N ARG A 168 7.49 -15.51 -10.82
CA ARG A 168 8.84 -15.03 -11.14
C ARG A 168 8.82 -13.79 -12.05
N TRP A 169 7.65 -13.16 -12.20
CA TRP A 169 7.43 -11.99 -13.05
C TRP A 169 7.69 -12.23 -14.54
N VAL A 170 7.63 -13.48 -14.99
CA VAL A 170 7.70 -13.81 -16.42
C VAL A 170 6.31 -13.68 -17.02
N CYS A 171 6.19 -12.92 -18.11
CA CYS A 171 4.94 -12.83 -18.83
C CYS A 171 4.77 -13.99 -19.83
N LYS A 172 3.58 -14.57 -19.85
CA LYS A 172 3.22 -15.75 -20.65
C LYS A 172 1.93 -15.50 -21.42
N VAL A 173 1.97 -15.72 -22.72
CA VAL A 173 0.78 -15.61 -23.58
C VAL A 173 -0.11 -16.84 -23.36
N SER A 174 -1.39 -16.64 -23.05
CA SER A 174 -2.37 -17.69 -22.73
C SER A 174 -3.62 -17.61 -23.61
N ASN A 175 -4.53 -18.59 -23.51
CA ASN A 175 -5.80 -18.61 -24.27
C ASN A 175 -5.64 -18.62 -25.81
N PHE A 176 -4.50 -19.06 -26.33
CA PHE A 176 -4.29 -19.28 -27.77
C PHE A 176 -4.99 -20.56 -28.25
N GLY A 177 -5.20 -20.68 -29.57
CA GLY A 177 -5.73 -21.91 -30.19
C GLY A 177 -7.22 -22.19 -29.96
N LEU A 178 -7.93 -21.34 -29.22
CA LEU A 178 -9.35 -21.55 -28.87
C LEU A 178 -10.36 -21.06 -29.93
N ARG A 179 -9.95 -20.97 -31.21
CA ARG A 179 -10.76 -20.39 -32.30
C ARG A 179 -12.14 -21.04 -32.43
N LYS A 180 -12.18 -22.37 -32.44
CA LYS A 180 -13.42 -23.14 -32.56
C LYS A 180 -14.32 -23.04 -31.32
N PHE A 181 -13.77 -22.63 -30.17
CA PHE A 181 -14.50 -22.44 -28.91
C PHE A 181 -15.01 -21.00 -28.72
N GLN A 182 -14.56 -20.02 -29.53
CA GLN A 182 -14.87 -18.60 -29.32
C GLN A 182 -16.35 -18.26 -29.30
N ASN A 183 -17.15 -18.91 -30.17
CA ASN A 183 -18.59 -18.68 -30.21
C ASN A 183 -19.30 -19.07 -28.90
N PHE A 184 -18.72 -19.99 -28.13
CA PHE A 184 -19.23 -20.46 -26.83
C PHE A 184 -18.56 -19.76 -25.64
N LEU A 185 -17.45 -19.05 -25.88
CA LEU A 185 -16.74 -18.23 -24.91
C LEU A 185 -17.30 -16.81 -24.81
N LYS A 186 -18.37 -16.48 -25.54
CA LYS A 186 -19.06 -15.20 -25.41
C LYS A 186 -19.65 -15.10 -24.00
N ASP A 187 -18.94 -14.38 -23.14
CA ASP A 187 -19.44 -14.01 -21.82
C ASP A 187 -20.81 -13.33 -21.99
N ASN A 188 -21.83 -13.79 -21.27
CA ASN A 188 -23.21 -13.27 -21.32
C ASN A 188 -23.36 -11.79 -20.85
N GLU A 189 -22.27 -11.03 -20.71
CA GLU A 189 -22.28 -9.61 -20.38
C GLU A 189 -22.07 -8.76 -21.64
N PHE A 190 -23.18 -8.37 -22.26
CA PHE A 190 -23.28 -7.49 -23.45
C PHE A 190 -22.48 -6.15 -23.34
N SER A 191 -22.10 -5.73 -22.13
CA SER A 191 -21.36 -4.48 -21.86
C SER A 191 -19.85 -4.60 -22.08
N VAL A 192 -19.24 -5.77 -21.89
CA VAL A 192 -17.78 -5.96 -21.97
C VAL A 192 -17.32 -6.31 -23.40
N GLU A 193 -18.21 -6.79 -24.26
CA GLU A 193 -17.89 -7.24 -25.62
C GLU A 193 -17.35 -6.11 -26.51
N HIS A 194 -17.84 -4.88 -26.32
CA HIS A 194 -17.37 -3.71 -27.07
C HIS A 194 -15.91 -3.34 -26.70
N LEU A 195 -15.56 -3.37 -25.41
CA LEU A 195 -14.21 -3.03 -24.95
C LEU A 195 -13.16 -4.05 -25.42
N LYS A 196 -13.55 -5.32 -25.56
CA LYS A 196 -12.67 -6.38 -26.10
C LYS A 196 -12.25 -6.10 -27.54
N ASN A 197 -13.09 -5.44 -28.32
CA ASN A 197 -12.81 -5.14 -29.73
C ASN A 197 -11.84 -3.97 -29.91
N PHE A 198 -11.42 -3.26 -28.84
CA PHE A 198 -10.40 -2.21 -28.95
C PHE A 198 -9.02 -2.76 -29.32
N TYR A 199 -8.77 -4.05 -29.07
CA TYR A 199 -7.54 -4.75 -29.46
C TYR A 199 -7.54 -5.18 -30.93
N ASP A 200 -8.70 -5.16 -31.57
CA ASP A 200 -8.92 -5.82 -32.84
C ASP A 200 -8.62 -4.85 -33.99
N PRO A 201 -7.79 -5.26 -34.98
CA PRO A 201 -7.55 -4.42 -36.14
C PRO A 201 -8.81 -4.34 -37.03
N PRO A 202 -8.94 -3.31 -37.88
CA PRO A 202 -10.16 -3.09 -38.66
C PRO A 202 -10.56 -4.27 -39.54
N GLU A 203 -9.59 -4.99 -40.13
CA GLU A 203 -9.89 -6.14 -40.97
C GLU A 203 -10.56 -7.29 -40.19
N MET A 204 -10.26 -7.40 -38.89
CA MET A 204 -10.81 -8.42 -38.00
C MET A 204 -12.19 -8.00 -37.51
N VAL A 205 -12.35 -6.73 -37.16
CA VAL A 205 -13.63 -6.15 -36.75
C VAL A 205 -14.66 -6.17 -37.90
N GLN A 206 -14.21 -6.08 -39.16
CA GLN A 206 -15.07 -6.15 -40.35
C GLN A 206 -15.42 -7.58 -40.76
N ASN A 207 -14.42 -8.44 -40.92
CA ASN A 207 -14.59 -9.73 -41.60
C ASN A 207 -14.33 -10.94 -40.70
N SER A 208 -14.00 -10.75 -39.41
CA SER A 208 -13.65 -11.81 -38.46
C SER A 208 -12.53 -12.74 -38.96
N VAL A 209 -11.61 -12.21 -39.77
CA VAL A 209 -10.46 -12.97 -40.29
C VAL A 209 -9.21 -12.67 -39.48
N TYR A 210 -8.55 -13.75 -39.03
CA TYR A 210 -7.44 -13.69 -38.08
C TYR A 210 -6.12 -14.09 -38.75
N TYR A 211 -5.22 -13.12 -38.91
CA TYR A 211 -3.87 -13.33 -39.43
C TYR A 211 -2.82 -13.17 -38.33
N ALA A 212 -1.61 -13.68 -38.55
CA ALA A 212 -0.48 -13.42 -37.65
C ALA A 212 -0.20 -11.91 -37.53
N SER A 213 -0.40 -11.14 -38.60
CA SER A 213 -0.33 -9.67 -38.60
C SER A 213 -1.45 -9.00 -37.81
N SER A 214 -2.58 -9.68 -37.57
CA SER A 214 -3.65 -9.17 -36.70
C SER A 214 -3.19 -9.20 -35.24
N ASP A 215 -2.52 -10.28 -34.81
CA ASP A 215 -1.90 -10.35 -33.47
C ASP A 215 -0.87 -9.24 -33.26
N ILE A 216 -0.14 -8.83 -34.31
CA ILE A 216 0.83 -7.73 -34.23
C ILE A 216 0.13 -6.40 -33.90
N TYR A 217 -1.05 -6.15 -34.48
CA TYR A 217 -1.82 -4.95 -34.14
C TYR A 217 -2.28 -4.96 -32.69
N SER A 218 -2.84 -6.09 -32.24
CA SER A 218 -3.26 -6.28 -30.85
C SER A 218 -2.08 -6.17 -29.88
N TYR A 219 -0.90 -6.65 -30.27
CA TYR A 219 0.34 -6.45 -29.53
C TYR A 219 0.69 -4.96 -29.40
N GLY A 220 0.52 -4.17 -30.46
CA GLY A 220 0.66 -2.72 -30.41
C GLY A 220 -0.29 -2.06 -29.39
N MET A 221 -1.53 -2.53 -29.26
CA MET A 221 -2.46 -2.03 -28.24
C MET A 221 -1.99 -2.39 -26.82
N ILE A 222 -1.44 -3.59 -26.63
CA ILE A 222 -0.83 -3.97 -25.34
C ILE A 222 0.41 -3.11 -25.04
N LEU A 223 1.22 -2.78 -26.05
CA LEU A 223 2.34 -1.86 -25.86
C LEU A 223 1.89 -0.49 -25.36
N TYR A 224 0.74 -0.01 -25.83
CA TYR A 224 0.12 1.23 -25.35
C TYR A 224 -0.31 1.09 -23.90
N GLU A 225 -1.01 0.01 -23.51
CA GLU A 225 -1.37 -0.21 -22.10
C GLU A 225 -0.13 -0.29 -21.20
N ILE A 226 0.93 -0.97 -21.62
CA ILE A 226 2.20 -1.04 -20.87
C ILE A 226 2.82 0.37 -20.73
N TYR A 227 2.65 1.21 -21.75
CA TYR A 227 3.18 2.57 -21.79
C TYR A 227 2.40 3.53 -20.88
N THR A 228 1.08 3.56 -20.98
CA THR A 228 0.24 4.48 -20.20
C THR A 228 -0.06 3.96 -18.80
N ARG A 229 -0.05 2.64 -18.60
CA ARG A 229 -0.65 1.96 -17.45
C ARG A 229 -2.12 2.30 -17.22
N GLY A 230 -2.79 2.76 -18.27
CA GLY A 230 -4.19 3.17 -18.27
C GLY A 230 -5.01 2.41 -19.30
N ASP A 231 -6.29 2.74 -19.36
CA ASP A 231 -7.23 2.09 -20.25
C ASP A 231 -7.01 2.48 -21.72
N LEU A 232 -7.35 1.56 -22.64
CA LEU A 232 -7.35 1.86 -24.07
C LEU A 232 -8.39 2.93 -24.39
N TYR A 233 -7.98 3.93 -25.19
CA TYR A 233 -8.83 5.05 -25.61
C TYR A 233 -9.41 5.90 -24.46
N GLU A 234 -8.75 5.91 -23.29
CA GLU A 234 -9.19 6.69 -22.11
C GLU A 234 -9.46 8.16 -22.44
N LEU A 235 -8.54 8.83 -23.12
CA LEU A 235 -8.67 10.24 -23.53
C LEU A 235 -9.83 10.49 -24.49
N GLU A 236 -10.14 9.54 -25.38
CA GLU A 236 -11.27 9.61 -26.29
C GLU A 236 -12.60 9.40 -25.55
N LEU A 237 -12.65 8.46 -24.62
CA LEU A 237 -13.82 8.23 -23.77
C LEU A 237 -14.14 9.47 -22.93
N GLU A 238 -13.11 10.10 -22.34
CA GLU A 238 -13.24 11.37 -21.61
C GLU A 238 -13.67 12.54 -22.51
N SER A 239 -13.28 12.50 -23.79
CA SER A 239 -13.71 13.49 -24.81
C SER A 239 -15.17 13.28 -25.27
N GLY A 240 -15.90 12.34 -24.69
CA GLY A 240 -17.32 12.10 -24.95
C GLY A 240 -17.63 11.05 -26.02
N PHE A 241 -16.64 10.30 -26.52
CA PHE A 241 -16.92 9.18 -27.41
C PHE A 241 -17.49 7.98 -26.63
N SER A 242 -18.55 7.35 -27.15
CA SER A 242 -18.97 6.05 -26.63
C SER A 242 -18.07 4.93 -27.18
N PRO A 243 -17.96 3.77 -26.49
CA PRO A 243 -17.24 2.61 -27.02
C PRO A 243 -17.71 2.18 -28.41
N ARG A 244 -18.99 2.36 -28.73
CA ARG A 244 -19.54 2.07 -30.06
C ARG A 244 -19.03 3.04 -31.12
N ASP A 245 -18.97 4.34 -30.81
CA ASP A 245 -18.45 5.36 -31.73
C ASP A 245 -16.99 5.10 -32.08
N ILE A 246 -16.19 4.69 -31.08
CA ILE A 246 -14.78 4.32 -31.27
C ILE A 246 -14.68 3.13 -32.23
N ILE A 247 -15.43 2.05 -31.97
CA ILE A 247 -15.44 0.86 -32.84
C ILE A 247 -15.91 1.18 -34.25
N GLU A 248 -16.95 2.00 -34.41
CA GLU A 248 -17.41 2.42 -35.73
C GLU A 248 -16.36 3.25 -36.48
N LYS A 249 -15.61 4.10 -35.77
CA LYS A 249 -14.49 4.85 -36.36
C LYS A 249 -13.30 3.96 -36.71
N ILE A 250 -13.03 2.92 -35.93
CA ILE A 250 -12.04 1.89 -36.29
C ILE A 250 -12.48 1.12 -37.54
N LYS A 251 -13.79 0.77 -37.63
CA LYS A 251 -14.38 0.06 -38.77
C LYS A 251 -14.37 0.89 -40.05
N LYS A 252 -14.64 2.20 -39.99
CA LYS A 252 -14.74 3.03 -41.19
C LYS A 252 -13.39 3.09 -41.91
N ASN A 253 -13.41 2.83 -43.21
CA ASN A 253 -12.22 2.80 -44.05
C ASN A 253 -11.73 4.23 -44.44
N SER A 254 -11.81 5.16 -43.49
CA SER A 254 -11.36 6.54 -43.67
C SER A 254 -9.84 6.61 -43.83
N SER A 255 -9.36 7.71 -44.40
CA SER A 255 -7.94 7.99 -44.65
C SER A 255 -7.11 8.02 -43.35
N SER A 256 -7.74 8.34 -42.21
CA SER A 256 -7.17 8.23 -40.86
C SER A 256 -7.91 7.17 -40.04
N MET A 257 -7.19 6.12 -39.63
CA MET A 257 -7.66 5.18 -38.61
C MET A 257 -7.66 5.87 -37.25
N LEU A 258 -8.70 5.68 -36.44
CA LEU A 258 -8.70 6.14 -35.05
C LEU A 258 -7.76 5.27 -34.21
N LEU A 259 -6.63 5.85 -33.79
CA LEU A 259 -5.68 5.25 -32.86
C LEU A 259 -5.78 5.95 -31.51
N PRO A 260 -5.46 5.27 -30.39
CA PRO A 260 -5.42 5.92 -29.08
C PRO A 260 -4.45 7.10 -29.08
N LYS A 261 -4.88 8.23 -28.52
CA LYS A 261 -4.01 9.39 -28.30
C LYS A 261 -2.87 9.02 -27.35
N ILE A 262 -1.64 9.30 -27.77
CA ILE A 262 -0.43 9.05 -26.97
C ILE A 262 -0.16 10.30 -26.12
N PRO A 263 -0.13 10.21 -24.78
CA PRO A 263 0.28 11.32 -23.91
C PRO A 263 1.69 11.82 -24.23
N ASP A 264 1.86 13.14 -24.27
CA ASP A 264 3.13 13.84 -24.58
C ASP A 264 4.04 13.90 -23.34
N VAL A 265 4.55 12.74 -22.94
CA VAL A 265 5.43 12.55 -21.78
C VAL A 265 6.83 12.21 -22.28
N ASP A 266 7.87 12.57 -21.53
CA ASP A 266 9.29 12.29 -21.80
C ASP A 266 9.56 10.79 -22.02
N SER A 267 9.38 10.33 -23.26
CA SER A 267 9.15 8.92 -23.55
C SER A 267 10.15 8.35 -24.54
N PRO A 268 10.47 7.06 -24.42
CA PRO A 268 11.43 6.43 -25.33
C PRO A 268 10.87 6.40 -26.75
N HIS A 269 11.32 7.34 -27.58
CA HIS A 269 10.88 7.53 -28.96
C HIS A 269 10.89 6.23 -29.78
N ASN A 270 11.89 5.36 -29.54
CA ASN A 270 11.99 4.07 -30.22
C ASN A 270 10.80 3.14 -29.90
N TYR A 271 10.31 3.14 -28.67
CA TYR A 271 9.19 2.29 -28.25
C TYR A 271 7.88 2.80 -28.83
N ILE A 272 7.66 4.11 -28.81
CA ILE A 272 6.51 4.74 -29.47
C ILE A 272 6.53 4.43 -30.97
N ASN A 273 7.70 4.50 -31.62
CA ASN A 273 7.83 4.13 -33.03
C ASN A 273 7.50 2.66 -33.28
N LEU A 274 7.98 1.73 -32.44
CA LEU A 274 7.63 0.31 -32.53
C LEU A 274 6.11 0.08 -32.41
N MET A 275 5.48 0.77 -31.45
CA MET A 275 4.04 0.73 -31.24
C MET A 275 3.27 1.23 -32.47
N LYS A 276 3.66 2.38 -33.04
CA LYS A 276 3.08 2.94 -34.27
C LYS A 276 3.27 2.02 -35.48
N GLU A 277 4.43 1.37 -35.61
CA GLU A 277 4.69 0.40 -36.67
C GLU A 277 3.76 -0.82 -36.59
N CYS A 278 3.38 -1.25 -35.38
CA CYS A 278 2.40 -2.33 -35.17
C CYS A 278 0.98 -1.93 -35.60
N TRP A 279 0.66 -0.64 -35.55
CA TRP A 279 -0.66 -0.09 -35.88
C TRP A 279 -0.85 0.29 -37.35
N LYS A 280 0.08 -0.06 -38.23
CA LYS A 280 -0.09 0.20 -39.67
C LYS A 280 -1.38 -0.43 -40.20
N LYS A 281 -2.14 0.37 -40.95
CA LYS A 281 -3.45 -0.02 -41.51
C LYS A 281 -3.35 -1.26 -42.38
N VAL A 282 -2.32 -1.33 -43.22
CA VAL A 282 -2.09 -2.47 -44.13
C VAL A 282 -1.40 -3.61 -43.36
N PRO A 283 -2.01 -4.81 -43.25
CA PRO A 283 -1.46 -5.90 -42.44
C PRO A 283 -0.05 -6.35 -42.86
N SER A 284 0.27 -6.33 -44.15
CA SER A 284 1.59 -6.72 -44.68
C SER A 284 2.71 -5.72 -44.35
N GLN A 285 2.37 -4.49 -43.97
CA GLN A 285 3.35 -3.46 -43.59
C GLN A 285 3.71 -3.52 -42.10
N ARG A 286 2.95 -4.27 -41.29
CA ARG A 286 3.22 -4.45 -39.87
C ARG A 286 4.49 -5.30 -39.69
N PRO A 287 5.31 -5.04 -38.66
CA PRO A 287 6.55 -5.78 -38.44
C PRO A 287 6.30 -7.24 -38.05
N THR A 288 7.21 -8.13 -38.42
CA THR A 288 7.20 -9.52 -37.93
C THR A 288 7.64 -9.60 -36.47
N THR A 289 7.23 -10.64 -35.75
CA THR A 289 7.70 -10.91 -34.37
C THR A 289 9.23 -10.94 -34.25
N LYS A 290 9.92 -11.47 -35.27
CA LYS A 290 11.40 -11.45 -35.35
C LYS A 290 11.96 -10.03 -35.40
N THR A 291 11.33 -9.13 -36.15
CA THR A 291 11.73 -7.72 -36.23
C THR A 291 11.47 -7.01 -34.90
N ILE A 292 10.29 -7.24 -34.29
CA ILE A 292 9.92 -6.67 -32.98
C ILE A 292 10.94 -7.05 -31.91
N LEU A 293 11.26 -8.34 -31.77
CA LEU A 293 12.24 -8.83 -30.79
C LEU A 293 13.62 -8.19 -30.99
N LYS A 294 14.10 -8.09 -32.23
CA LYS A 294 15.37 -7.39 -32.53
C LYS A 294 15.33 -5.93 -32.10
N THR A 295 14.20 -5.25 -32.30
CA THR A 295 14.03 -3.85 -31.94
C THR A 295 14.02 -3.65 -30.42
N ILE A 296 13.35 -4.52 -29.66
CA ILE A 296 13.32 -4.47 -28.18
C ILE A 296 14.70 -4.78 -27.60
N VAL A 297 15.39 -5.82 -28.07
CA VAL A 297 16.75 -6.15 -27.60
C VAL A 297 17.74 -5.01 -27.88
N LYS A 298 17.56 -4.27 -28.98
CA LYS A 298 18.36 -3.06 -29.25
C LYS A 298 18.06 -1.94 -28.24
N MET A 299 16.81 -1.78 -27.79
CA MET A 299 16.44 -0.81 -26.76
C MET A 299 17.07 -1.19 -25.42
N GLU A 300 16.94 -2.45 -24.98
CA GLU A 300 17.54 -2.94 -23.72
C GLU A 300 19.04 -2.64 -23.67
N LYS A 301 19.77 -2.95 -24.75
CA LYS A 301 21.22 -2.70 -24.84
C LYS A 301 21.58 -1.22 -24.75
N LYS A 302 20.78 -0.33 -25.36
CA LYS A 302 21.02 1.12 -25.33
C LYS A 302 20.70 1.74 -23.98
N SER A 303 19.75 1.19 -23.24
CA SER A 303 19.39 1.66 -21.91
C SER A 303 20.46 1.36 -20.85
N GLY A 304 21.51 0.60 -21.17
CA GLY A 304 22.59 0.26 -20.22
C GLY A 304 22.17 -0.72 -19.11
N ILE A 305 20.93 -1.20 -19.18
CA ILE A 305 20.32 -2.09 -18.19
C ILE A 305 20.91 -3.49 -18.39
N LYS A 306 21.77 -3.91 -17.47
CA LYS A 306 22.34 -5.27 -17.41
C LYS A 306 21.76 -6.00 -16.19
N GLY A 307 21.34 -7.24 -16.36
CA GLY A 307 20.78 -8.07 -15.29
C GLY A 307 19.40 -8.64 -15.63
N SER A 308 18.97 -9.65 -14.89
CA SER A 308 17.61 -10.19 -14.95
C SER A 308 16.62 -9.20 -14.32
N LEU A 309 15.33 -9.28 -14.71
CA LEU A 309 14.26 -8.49 -14.08
C LEU A 309 14.22 -8.71 -12.55
N VAL A 310 14.51 -9.93 -12.12
CA VAL A 310 14.54 -10.33 -10.71
C VAL A 310 15.65 -9.57 -9.96
N ASP A 311 16.84 -9.45 -10.55
CA ASP A 311 17.97 -8.74 -9.93
C ASP A 311 17.64 -7.26 -9.69
N HIS A 312 16.94 -6.66 -10.66
CA HIS A 312 16.49 -5.28 -10.55
C HIS A 312 15.41 -5.09 -9.47
N MET A 313 14.48 -6.04 -9.35
CA MET A 313 13.49 -6.03 -8.26
C MET A 313 14.15 -6.19 -6.89
N LEU A 314 15.13 -7.09 -6.77
CA LEU A 314 15.90 -7.27 -5.53
C LEU A 314 16.61 -5.98 -5.13
N THR A 315 17.32 -5.35 -6.07
CA THR A 315 18.01 -4.08 -5.83
C THR A 315 17.04 -2.98 -5.37
N LYS A 316 15.82 -2.94 -5.91
CA LYS A 316 14.81 -1.98 -5.45
C LYS A 316 14.28 -2.32 -4.07
N MET A 317 13.99 -3.59 -3.80
CA MET A 317 13.50 -4.04 -2.49
C MET A 317 14.51 -3.74 -1.39
N GLU A 318 15.81 -3.93 -1.65
CA GLU A 318 16.89 -3.54 -0.75
C GLU A 318 16.83 -2.04 -0.45
N LYS A 319 16.83 -1.18 -1.47
CA LYS A 319 16.71 0.28 -1.28
C LYS A 319 15.46 0.71 -0.54
N TYR A 320 14.31 0.07 -0.80
CA TYR A 320 13.07 0.35 -0.06
C TYR A 320 13.20 -0.05 1.41
N THR A 321 13.86 -1.17 1.69
CA THR A 321 14.11 -1.65 3.05
C THR A 321 15.03 -0.69 3.79
N ASP A 322 16.14 -0.27 3.18
CA ASP A 322 17.08 0.70 3.78
C ASP A 322 16.41 2.05 4.09
N ASN A 323 15.57 2.54 3.17
CA ASN A 323 14.82 3.78 3.37
C ASN A 323 13.78 3.63 4.48
N LEU A 324 13.09 2.48 4.56
CA LEU A 324 12.16 2.20 5.65
C LEU A 324 12.86 2.12 7.00
N GLU A 325 14.01 1.47 7.08
CA GLU A 325 14.83 1.43 8.30
C GLU A 325 15.21 2.83 8.75
N THR A 326 15.61 3.70 7.82
CA THR A 326 15.92 5.10 8.10
C THR A 326 14.71 5.85 8.67
N ILE A 327 13.54 5.73 8.02
CA ILE A 327 12.31 6.37 8.49
C ILE A 327 11.90 5.84 9.88
N VAL A 328 12.02 4.53 10.10
CA VAL A 328 11.73 3.92 11.41
C VAL A 328 12.70 4.45 12.47
N ALA A 329 13.98 4.59 12.17
CA ALA A 329 14.98 5.17 13.07
C ALA A 329 14.65 6.64 13.42
N GLU A 330 14.26 7.45 12.43
CA GLU A 330 13.84 8.85 12.66
C GLU A 330 12.58 8.93 13.53
N ARG A 331 11.54 8.16 13.21
CA ARG A 331 10.29 8.17 13.99
C ARG A 331 10.46 7.63 15.41
N THR A 332 11.31 6.63 15.60
CA THR A 332 11.64 6.14 16.94
C THR A 332 12.41 7.18 17.75
N HIS A 333 13.29 7.94 17.12
CA HIS A 333 13.97 9.06 17.76
C HIS A 333 13.01 10.20 18.16
N GLU A 334 12.11 10.61 17.26
CA GLU A 334 11.07 11.61 17.55
C GLU A 334 10.17 11.18 18.71
N LEU A 335 9.73 9.91 18.70
CA LEU A 335 8.89 9.35 19.76
C LEU A 335 9.60 9.36 21.12
N GLU A 336 10.90 9.04 21.16
CA GLU A 336 11.66 9.08 22.41
C GLU A 336 11.80 10.52 22.94
N GLN A 337 12.04 11.50 22.06
CA GLN A 337 12.07 12.90 22.47
C GLN A 337 10.72 13.38 23.02
N GLU A 338 9.61 12.99 22.39
CA GLU A 338 8.27 13.34 22.85
C GLU A 338 7.97 12.69 24.20
N LYS A 339 8.34 11.41 24.37
CA LYS A 339 8.21 10.68 25.63
C LYS A 339 8.97 11.36 26.77
N ILE A 340 10.23 11.76 26.54
CA ILE A 340 11.03 12.51 27.55
C ILE A 340 10.32 13.81 27.95
N LYS A 341 9.76 14.56 27.00
CA LYS A 341 9.01 15.80 27.28
C LYS A 341 7.76 15.53 28.11
N THR A 342 6.98 14.51 27.75
CA THR A 342 5.77 14.11 28.49
C THR A 342 6.11 13.65 29.91
N GLU A 343 7.18 12.87 30.08
CA GLU A 343 7.65 12.42 31.39
C GLU A 343 8.09 13.60 32.27
N ASN A 344 8.86 14.54 31.71
CA ASN A 344 9.27 15.74 32.43
C ASN A 344 8.08 16.60 32.87
N LEU A 345 7.04 16.72 32.04
CA LEU A 345 5.82 17.43 32.41
C LEU A 345 5.05 16.69 33.52
N LEU A 346 4.95 15.37 33.44
CA LEU A 346 4.29 14.55 34.44
C LEU A 346 4.94 14.71 35.82
N TYR A 347 6.29 14.71 35.88
CA TYR A 347 7.03 14.93 37.12
C TYR A 347 6.94 16.36 37.66
N LYS A 348 6.57 17.35 36.83
CA LYS A 348 6.27 18.72 37.30
C LYS A 348 4.89 18.84 37.93
N MET A 349 3.94 17.97 37.54
CA MET A 349 2.57 18.01 38.02
C MET A 349 2.34 17.07 39.22
N LEU A 350 3.09 15.96 39.30
CA LEU A 350 2.90 14.92 40.31
C LEU A 350 4.24 14.49 40.93
N PRO A 351 4.26 14.07 42.21
CA PRO A 351 5.44 13.46 42.79
C PRO A 351 5.90 12.25 41.98
N ARG A 352 7.22 12.06 41.84
CA ARG A 352 7.81 10.96 41.05
C ARG A 352 7.26 9.58 41.41
N THR A 353 7.03 9.32 42.69
CA THR A 353 6.49 8.05 43.18
C THR A 353 5.06 7.79 42.70
N VAL A 354 4.22 8.82 42.65
CA VAL A 354 2.84 8.73 42.16
C VAL A 354 2.82 8.67 40.63
N ALA A 355 3.62 9.49 39.96
CA ALA A 355 3.79 9.49 38.52
C ALA A 355 4.24 8.12 37.98
N ASN A 356 5.19 7.47 38.64
CA ASN A 356 5.66 6.13 38.27
C ASN A 356 4.57 5.06 38.45
N LYS A 357 3.84 5.08 39.58
CA LYS A 357 2.72 4.16 39.80
C LYS A 357 1.63 4.30 38.72
N LEU A 358 1.30 5.54 38.33
CA LEU A 358 0.35 5.82 37.25
C LEU A 358 0.87 5.34 35.88
N LYS A 359 2.17 5.54 35.60
CA LYS A 359 2.82 5.09 34.36
C LYS A 359 2.79 3.56 34.23
N GLU A 360 2.91 2.84 35.34
CA GLU A 360 2.80 1.39 35.41
C GLU A 360 1.35 0.88 35.41
N GLY A 361 0.35 1.77 35.41
CA GLY A 361 -1.07 1.42 35.42
C GLY A 361 -1.61 0.97 36.77
N HIS A 362 -0.87 1.19 37.86
CA HIS A 362 -1.33 0.87 39.21
C HIS A 362 -2.31 1.95 39.72
N PRO A 363 -3.41 1.56 40.40
CA PRO A 363 -4.31 2.53 41.02
C PRO A 363 -3.60 3.29 42.16
N VAL A 364 -3.78 4.61 42.21
CA VAL A 364 -3.28 5.45 43.30
C VAL A 364 -4.32 5.46 44.42
N VAL A 365 -4.06 4.72 45.50
CA VAL A 365 -4.93 4.65 46.68
C VAL A 365 -4.58 5.79 47.64
N ALA A 366 -5.59 6.39 48.26
CA ALA A 366 -5.38 7.39 49.31
C ALA A 366 -4.67 6.77 50.52
N GLU A 367 -3.58 7.40 50.97
CA GLU A 367 -2.78 6.96 52.11
C GLU A 367 -2.85 8.00 53.24
N SER A 368 -2.84 7.54 54.49
CA SER A 368 -2.74 8.41 55.67
C SER A 368 -1.31 8.42 56.20
N PHE A 369 -0.78 9.61 56.45
CA PHE A 369 0.57 9.81 56.98
C PHE A 369 0.50 10.24 58.45
N SER A 370 1.31 9.61 59.29
CA SER A 370 1.29 9.77 60.76
C SER A 370 2.26 10.85 61.27
N SER A 371 3.27 11.17 60.48
CA SER A 371 4.42 12.01 60.84
C SER A 371 4.68 12.95 59.67
N VAL A 372 4.11 14.15 59.75
CA VAL A 372 4.14 15.16 58.68
C VAL A 372 4.27 16.55 59.29
N THR A 373 5.11 17.40 58.70
CA THR A 373 5.12 18.83 59.00
C THR A 373 4.72 19.62 57.77
N ILE A 374 3.74 20.49 57.94
CA ILE A 374 3.20 21.37 56.92
C ILE A 374 3.73 22.78 57.17
N PHE A 375 4.27 23.38 56.12
CA PHE A 375 4.63 24.78 56.01
C PHE A 375 3.52 25.52 55.27
N PHE A 376 3.12 26.67 55.78
CA PHE A 376 2.28 27.63 55.07
C PHE A 376 2.87 29.03 55.21
N SER A 377 2.96 29.74 54.09
CA SER A 377 3.35 31.15 54.09
C SER A 377 2.18 32.05 53.75
N ASP A 378 2.31 33.32 54.13
CA ASP A 378 1.38 34.41 53.83
C ASP A 378 2.21 35.68 53.57
N ILE A 379 1.86 36.44 52.54
CA ILE A 379 2.55 37.68 52.21
C ILE A 379 1.90 38.81 53.00
N VAL A 380 2.66 39.42 53.90
CA VAL A 380 2.11 40.47 54.77
C VAL A 380 1.77 41.70 53.93
N GLY A 381 0.49 42.09 53.95
CA GLY A 381 0.00 43.25 53.21
C GLY A 381 -0.26 43.00 51.72
N PHE A 382 -0.37 41.74 51.29
CA PHE A 382 -0.61 41.37 49.90
C PHE A 382 -1.81 42.07 49.26
N THR A 383 -2.96 42.11 49.95
CA THR A 383 -4.17 42.77 49.44
C THR A 383 -3.93 44.25 49.12
N SER A 384 -3.16 44.95 49.96
CA SER A 384 -2.79 46.35 49.74
C SER A 384 -1.82 46.48 48.55
N LEU A 385 -0.82 45.61 48.46
CA LEU A 385 0.11 45.56 47.32
C LEU A 385 -0.64 45.32 46.00
N CYS A 386 -1.61 44.41 45.97
CA CYS A 386 -2.43 44.16 44.79
C CYS A 386 -3.36 45.31 44.43
N SER A 387 -3.84 46.08 45.41
CA SER A 387 -4.71 47.23 45.15
C SER A 387 -3.98 48.41 44.50
N GLU A 388 -2.65 48.47 44.66
CA GLU A 388 -1.81 49.55 44.16
C GLU A 388 -0.98 49.16 42.92
N SER A 389 -1.01 47.89 42.51
CA SER A 389 -0.26 47.36 41.38
C SER A 389 -1.20 46.88 40.27
N SER A 390 -0.75 46.93 39.02
CA SER A 390 -1.52 46.35 37.91
C SER A 390 -1.54 44.82 37.99
N PRO A 391 -2.57 44.15 37.44
CA PRO A 391 -2.63 42.68 37.44
C PRO A 391 -1.38 42.01 36.85
N LEU A 392 -0.78 42.59 35.81
CA LEU A 392 0.44 42.05 35.19
C LEU A 392 1.65 42.14 36.13
N GLU A 393 1.82 43.28 36.82
CA GLU A 393 2.90 43.48 37.80
C GLU A 393 2.78 42.55 39.02
N VAL A 394 1.55 42.27 39.47
CA VAL A 394 1.29 41.30 40.55
C VAL A 394 1.69 39.89 40.11
N VAL A 395 1.33 39.49 38.89
CA VAL A 395 1.69 38.16 38.35
C VAL A 395 3.20 38.01 38.21
N GLU A 396 3.89 39.02 37.66
CA GLU A 396 5.36 38.99 37.54
C GLU A 396 6.06 38.92 38.91
N MET A 397 5.58 39.69 39.89
CA MET A 397 6.11 39.66 41.25
C MET A 397 5.94 38.29 41.90
N LEU A 398 4.75 37.70 41.82
CA LEU A 398 4.49 36.37 42.37
C LEU A 398 5.34 35.31 41.68
N ASN A 399 5.48 35.38 40.35
CA ASN A 399 6.31 34.44 39.61
C ASN A 399 7.78 34.52 40.04
N ASP A 400 8.34 35.71 40.21
CA ASP A 400 9.73 35.88 40.67
C ASP A 400 9.95 35.35 42.08
N LEU A 401 9.00 35.64 42.98
CA LEU A 401 9.04 35.15 44.35
C LEU A 401 8.98 33.63 44.38
N TYR A 402 8.05 33.02 43.63
CA TYR A 402 7.90 31.57 43.61
C TYR A 402 9.07 30.87 42.91
N VAL A 403 9.70 31.48 41.90
CA VAL A 403 10.97 30.97 41.35
C VAL A 403 12.06 30.99 42.42
N CYS A 404 12.14 32.05 43.23
CA CYS A 404 13.09 32.13 44.33
C CYS A 404 12.84 31.05 45.39
N PHE A 405 11.57 30.80 45.74
CA PHE A 405 11.18 29.77 46.70
C PHE A 405 11.43 28.37 46.15
N ASP A 406 11.03 28.11 44.90
CA ASP A 406 11.22 26.81 44.22
C ASP A 406 12.71 26.41 44.22
N ASN A 407 13.61 27.36 43.92
CA ASN A 407 15.06 27.11 43.98
C ASN A 407 15.57 26.84 45.41
N CYS A 408 14.93 27.41 46.44
CA CYS A 408 15.33 27.20 47.83
C CYS A 408 14.87 25.83 48.33
N ILE A 409 13.65 25.41 48.00
CA ILE A 409 13.08 24.15 48.47
C ILE A 409 13.70 22.91 47.80
N ASP A 410 14.29 23.05 46.60
CA ASP A 410 14.98 21.96 45.88
C ASP A 410 16.14 21.35 46.70
N MET A 411 16.66 22.05 47.71
CA MET A 411 17.74 21.56 48.58
C MET A 411 17.25 20.73 49.77
N TYR A 412 15.93 20.63 49.98
CA TYR A 412 15.30 20.04 51.16
C TYR A 412 14.40 18.85 50.78
N ASP A 413 14.19 17.91 51.71
CA ASP A 413 13.24 16.80 51.52
C ASP A 413 11.80 17.26 51.78
N VAL A 414 11.28 18.03 50.84
CA VAL A 414 9.97 18.66 50.92
C VAL A 414 9.20 18.55 49.61
N TYR A 415 7.88 18.49 49.72
CA TYR A 415 6.95 18.44 48.60
C TYR A 415 6.10 19.71 48.57
N LYS A 416 6.17 20.45 47.46
CA LYS A 416 5.32 21.62 47.18
C LYS A 416 3.88 21.18 46.91
N VAL A 417 2.95 21.74 47.67
CA VAL A 417 1.51 21.55 47.48
C VAL A 417 0.96 22.70 46.64
N GLU A 418 -0.20 22.50 46.00
CA GLU A 418 -0.86 23.55 45.22
C GLU A 418 -1.05 24.83 46.05
N THR A 419 -0.65 25.96 45.48
CA THR A 419 -0.71 27.30 46.09
C THR A 419 -1.99 28.02 45.69
N ILE A 420 -2.72 28.61 46.64
CA ILE A 420 -3.90 29.45 46.37
C ILE A 420 -3.55 30.89 46.73
N GLY A 421 -3.47 31.78 45.72
CA GLY A 421 -3.21 33.21 45.92
C GLY A 421 -1.77 33.53 46.33
N ASP A 422 -1.62 34.17 47.48
CA ASP A 422 -0.37 34.62 48.11
C ASP A 422 0.22 33.61 49.11
N ALA A 423 -0.44 32.47 49.28
CA ALA A 423 0.02 31.41 50.16
C ALA A 423 0.91 30.38 49.44
N TYR A 424 2.11 30.17 49.97
CA TYR A 424 3.02 29.10 49.53
C TYR A 424 2.96 27.94 50.53
N MET A 425 2.61 26.74 50.06
CA MET A 425 2.41 25.57 50.91
C MET A 425 3.39 24.47 50.55
N VAL A 426 4.09 23.95 51.55
CA VAL A 426 5.11 22.91 51.40
C VAL A 426 4.96 21.90 52.53
N VAL A 427 5.25 20.63 52.28
CA VAL A 427 5.06 19.57 53.26
C VAL A 427 6.24 18.61 53.25
N SER A 428 6.75 18.22 54.41
CA SER A 428 7.74 17.16 54.54
C SER A 428 7.14 15.91 55.20
N GLY A 429 7.69 14.74 54.87
CA GLY A 429 7.13 13.44 55.27
C GLY A 429 6.11 12.85 54.29
N ILE A 430 5.88 13.52 53.16
CA ILE A 430 5.07 13.04 52.03
C ILE A 430 5.80 13.30 50.69
N PRO A 431 5.57 12.48 49.65
CA PRO A 431 4.89 11.18 49.68
C PRO A 431 5.74 10.08 50.35
N ASN A 432 7.02 10.33 50.58
CA ASN A 432 7.93 9.40 51.23
C ASN A 432 8.03 9.74 52.73
N ARG A 433 7.90 8.73 53.58
CA ARG A 433 8.06 8.88 55.03
C ARG A 433 9.55 9.04 55.36
N ASN A 434 9.91 10.11 56.07
CA ASN A 434 11.31 10.41 56.43
C ASN A 434 11.59 10.34 57.95
N GLY A 435 10.71 9.68 58.71
CA GLY A 435 10.83 9.58 60.18
C GLY A 435 10.62 10.95 60.83
N ASP A 436 11.40 11.30 61.85
CA ASP A 436 11.27 12.58 62.55
C ASP A 436 11.93 13.77 61.81
N LYS A 437 12.57 13.51 60.66
CA LYS A 437 13.28 14.54 59.87
C LYS A 437 12.34 15.58 59.27
N HIS A 438 11.06 15.28 59.08
CA HIS A 438 10.10 16.24 58.52
C HIS A 438 10.06 17.58 59.27
N VAL A 439 10.30 17.57 60.59
CA VAL A 439 10.33 18.79 61.41
C VAL A 439 11.58 19.62 61.11
N GLU A 440 12.74 18.95 61.04
CA GLU A 440 14.04 19.58 60.81
C GLU A 440 14.12 20.20 59.40
N GLU A 441 13.66 19.46 58.39
CA GLU A 441 13.63 19.90 56.99
C GLU A 441 12.80 21.19 56.85
N ILE A 442 11.56 21.20 57.37
CA ILE A 442 10.69 22.36 57.27
C ILE A 442 11.21 23.53 58.11
N ALA A 443 11.75 23.29 59.30
CA ALA A 443 12.26 24.35 60.16
C ALA A 443 13.47 25.05 59.53
N THR A 444 14.40 24.27 58.97
CA THR A 444 15.60 24.79 58.31
C THR A 444 15.25 25.53 57.03
N MET A 445 14.41 24.93 56.18
CA MET A 445 13.87 25.57 54.97
C MET A 445 13.18 26.90 55.29
N SER A 446 12.36 26.96 56.36
CA SER A 446 11.65 28.18 56.77
C SER A 446 12.61 29.33 57.08
N LEU A 447 13.71 29.05 57.79
CA LEU A 447 14.72 30.06 58.12
C LEU A 447 15.43 30.57 56.87
N ASP A 448 15.73 29.69 55.93
CA ASP A 448 16.38 30.06 54.67
C ASP A 448 15.46 30.86 53.75
N LEU A 449 14.17 30.48 53.64
CA LEU A 449 13.18 31.27 52.91
C LEU A 449 13.07 32.70 53.48
N LEU A 450 13.07 32.88 54.81
CA LEU A 450 13.08 34.21 55.42
C LEU A 450 14.34 35.03 55.06
N ARG A 451 15.49 34.38 54.90
CA ARG A 451 16.72 35.04 54.44
C ARG A 451 16.62 35.44 52.97
N CYS A 452 16.10 34.55 52.12
CA CYS A 452 15.89 34.82 50.70
C CYS A 452 14.95 36.02 50.47
N VAL A 453 13.83 36.09 51.22
CA VAL A 453 12.88 37.21 51.11
C VAL A 453 13.51 38.54 51.52
N LYS A 454 14.40 38.57 52.51
CA LYS A 454 15.10 39.81 52.89
C LYS A 454 15.93 40.41 51.77
N SER A 455 16.49 39.57 50.89
CA SER A 455 17.24 39.99 49.71
C SER A 455 16.39 40.20 48.45
N PHE A 456 15.13 39.78 48.48
CA PHE A 456 14.21 39.90 47.34
C PHE A 456 13.74 41.33 47.16
N LYS A 457 13.78 41.84 45.92
CA LYS A 457 13.31 43.18 45.56
C LYS A 457 12.18 43.09 44.55
N ILE A 458 11.09 43.81 44.81
CA ILE A 458 9.95 43.90 43.90
C ILE A 458 10.33 44.83 42.74
N ARG A 459 10.34 44.34 41.49
CA ARG A 459 10.82 45.10 40.32
C ARG A 459 10.14 46.46 40.15
N HIS A 460 8.81 46.49 40.30
CA HIS A 460 8.00 47.70 40.13
C HIS A 460 7.97 48.59 41.39
N ARG A 461 8.50 48.12 42.53
CA ARG A 461 8.57 48.86 43.81
C ARG A 461 9.84 48.51 44.59
N PRO A 462 11.03 48.94 44.12
CA PRO A 462 12.31 48.52 44.69
C PRO A 462 12.54 49.00 46.14
N ASP A 463 11.83 50.03 46.57
CA ASP A 463 11.93 50.61 47.92
C ASP A 463 11.02 49.92 48.95
N THR A 464 10.12 49.03 48.50
CA THR A 464 9.22 48.28 49.39
C THR A 464 9.87 46.94 49.74
N GLN A 465 10.17 46.74 51.03
CA GLN A 465 10.68 45.44 51.51
C GLN A 465 9.53 44.47 51.71
N MET A 466 9.63 43.32 51.05
CA MET A 466 8.65 42.25 51.19
C MET A 466 8.77 41.56 52.56
N GLN A 467 7.63 41.24 53.16
CA GLN A 467 7.55 40.53 54.43
C GLN A 467 6.79 39.23 54.26
N LEU A 468 7.38 38.14 54.73
CA LEU A 468 6.80 36.81 54.71
C LEU A 468 6.41 36.42 56.14
N ARG A 469 5.16 36.02 56.33
CA ARG A 469 4.70 35.33 57.53
C ARG A 469 4.76 33.84 57.26
N ILE A 470 5.36 33.09 58.18
CA ILE A 470 5.47 31.64 58.09
C ILE A 470 4.72 31.03 59.27
N GLY A 471 3.92 30.01 59.00
CA GLY A 471 3.41 29.10 59.99
C GLY A 471 3.80 27.66 59.69
N MET A 472 3.96 26.89 60.75
CA MET A 472 4.31 25.48 60.69
C MET A 472 3.31 24.69 61.53
N HIS A 473 2.79 23.60 60.98
CA HIS A 473 1.94 22.66 61.68
C HIS A 473 2.57 21.27 61.60
N THR A 474 2.95 20.72 62.75
CA THR A 474 3.49 19.36 62.84
C THR A 474 2.41 18.44 63.36
N ALA A 475 1.96 17.53 62.51
CA ALA A 475 1.06 16.44 62.87
C ALA A 475 1.90 15.23 63.32
N LEU A 476 1.94 15.00 64.63
CA LEU A 476 2.46 13.76 65.22
C LEU A 476 1.26 12.97 65.73
N ARG A 477 0.93 11.87 65.06
CA ARG A 477 -0.05 10.92 65.60
C ARG A 477 0.68 10.07 66.65
N ALA A 478 0.42 10.35 67.93
CA ALA A 478 0.88 9.55 69.06
C ALA A 478 0.28 8.14 69.04
#